data_AF-A0A1A8AYT8-F1
#
_entry.id   AF-A0A1A8AYT8-F1
#
_cell.length_a   1.000
_cell.length_b   1.000
_cell.length_c   1.000
_cell.angle_alpha   90.00
_cell.angle_beta   90.00
_cell.angle_gamma   90.00
#
_symmetry.space_group_name_H-M   'P 1'
#
loop_
_entity.id
_entity.type
_entity.pdbx_description
1 polymer ?
#
loop_
_entity_poly.entity_id
_entity_poly.type
_entity_poly.pdbx_seq_one_letter_code
_entity_poly.pdbx_strand_id
1 'polypeptide(L)'
;MAARWTFLDLLGCLLGCWALKPPEELPGERLYELTSRIRTIEVLTKPIVWHISRYALLGTLWNVLGVGVSLHGVCLLAPSSLGDASLLHCLLFGSLIAAVDPVLSGFQEMHVSEQLQVLVFGESLLNDAATVVLYKLVESFLQLPSVTGLDVLLGGCRVVGLGGLFA
;
A
#
# COMPACT_ATOMS: atom_id res chain seq x y z
N MET A 1 28.47 5.24 -6.88
CA MET A 1 27.69 4.08 -6.42
C MET A 1 26.33 4.60 -5.99
N ALA A 2 25.26 4.22 -6.69
CA ALA A 2 23.92 4.75 -6.49
C ALA A 2 23.31 4.20 -5.20
N ALA A 3 22.90 5.09 -4.30
CA ALA A 3 22.18 4.73 -3.09
C ALA A 3 20.82 4.13 -3.47
N ARG A 4 20.60 2.86 -3.14
CA ARG A 4 19.28 2.23 -3.17
C ARG A 4 18.52 2.74 -1.96
N TRP A 5 17.56 3.62 -2.19
CA TRP A 5 16.58 4.02 -1.19
C TRP A 5 15.65 2.84 -0.93
N THR A 6 15.68 2.31 0.29
CA THR A 6 14.77 1.24 0.71
C THR A 6 13.50 1.84 1.31
N PHE A 7 12.41 1.06 1.33
CA PHE A 7 11.13 1.47 1.93
C PHE A 7 11.29 1.89 3.41
N LEU A 8 12.27 1.33 4.12
CA LEU A 8 12.65 1.71 5.48
C LEU A 8 13.23 3.13 5.56
N ASP A 9 13.95 3.59 4.54
CA ASP A 9 14.47 4.96 4.47
C ASP A 9 13.33 5.98 4.29
N LEU A 10 12.30 5.63 3.52
CA LEU A 10 11.09 6.43 3.32
C LEU A 10 10.21 6.47 4.57
N LEU A 11 10.07 5.34 5.26
CA LEU A 11 9.36 5.26 6.54
C LEU A 11 10.12 6.02 7.65
N GLY A 12 11.46 6.01 7.63
CA GLY A 12 12.31 6.81 8.51
C GLY A 12 12.19 8.32 8.28
N CYS A 13 11.94 8.76 7.05
CA CYS A 13 11.58 10.14 6.74
C CYS A 13 10.19 10.52 7.24
N LEU A 14 9.19 9.64 7.09
CA LEU A 14 7.81 9.87 7.55
C LEU A 14 7.67 9.89 9.09
N LEU A 15 8.48 9.10 9.80
CA LEU A 15 8.50 9.05 11.27
C LEU A 15 9.47 10.07 11.90
N GLY A 16 10.07 10.97 11.12
CA GLY A 16 10.95 12.03 11.61
C GLY A 16 12.32 11.57 12.13
N CYS A 17 12.71 10.30 11.89
CA CYS A 17 13.95 9.73 12.41
C CYS A 17 15.21 10.23 11.66
N TRP A 18 15.07 10.81 10.47
CA TRP A 18 16.19 11.44 9.73
C TRP A 18 16.46 12.90 10.08
N ALA A 19 15.69 13.51 11.01
CA ALA A 19 16.00 14.84 11.56
C ALA A 19 17.15 14.82 12.59
N LEU A 20 17.82 13.68 12.78
CA LEU A 20 19.02 13.60 13.58
C LEU A 20 20.18 14.24 12.81
N LYS A 21 20.55 15.42 13.30
CA LYS A 21 21.79 16.16 13.04
C LYS A 21 22.94 15.17 12.73
N PRO A 22 23.77 15.43 11.69
CA PRO A 22 24.83 14.52 11.28
C PRO A 22 25.67 14.07 12.49
N PRO A 23 26.08 12.80 12.56
CA PRO A 23 26.59 12.10 13.76
C PRO A 23 27.94 12.60 14.31
N GLU A 24 28.38 13.80 13.94
CA GLU A 24 29.70 14.34 14.26
C GLU A 24 29.74 15.14 15.59
N GLU A 25 28.60 15.39 16.24
CA GLU A 25 28.51 16.20 17.48
C GLU A 25 28.05 15.46 18.75
N LEU A 26 27.73 14.16 18.69
CA LEU A 26 27.19 13.41 19.85
C LEU A 26 28.23 12.51 20.51
N PRO A 27 28.40 12.55 21.85
CA PRO A 27 29.30 11.65 22.56
C PRO A 27 28.87 10.18 22.36
N GLY A 28 29.84 9.29 22.12
CA GLY A 28 29.61 7.90 21.67
C GLY A 28 28.67 7.06 22.55
N GLU A 29 28.62 7.32 23.86
CA GLU A 29 27.68 6.63 24.76
C GLU A 29 26.21 6.97 24.47
N ARG A 30 25.90 8.22 24.13
CA ARG A 30 24.54 8.63 23.75
C ARG A 30 24.14 8.05 22.40
N LEU A 31 25.08 7.93 21.46
CA LEU A 31 24.85 7.26 20.17
C LEU A 31 24.53 5.77 20.38
N TYR A 32 25.25 5.07 21.25
CA TYR A 32 24.97 3.67 21.59
C TYR A 32 23.58 3.51 22.22
N GLU A 33 23.23 4.35 23.19
CA GLU A 33 21.92 4.29 23.85
C GLU A 33 20.76 4.58 22.88
N LEU A 34 20.90 5.60 22.03
CA LEU A 34 19.92 5.90 20.97
C LEU A 34 19.77 4.74 19.99
N THR A 35 20.89 4.16 19.53
CA THR A 35 20.89 3.04 18.59
C THR A 35 20.23 1.80 19.22
N SER A 36 20.47 1.55 20.51
CA SER A 36 19.82 0.47 21.26
C SER A 36 18.32 0.70 21.38
N ARG A 37 17.88 1.91 21.75
CA ARG A 37 16.45 2.26 21.88
C ARG A 37 15.72 2.15 20.54
N ILE A 38 16.32 2.64 19.46
CA ILE A 38 15.76 2.53 18.10
C ILE A 38 15.61 1.06 17.70
N ARG A 39 16.64 0.23 17.95
CA ARG A 39 16.58 -1.22 17.67
C ARG A 39 15.49 -1.92 18.48
N THR A 40 15.29 -1.55 19.74
CA THR A 40 14.21 -2.10 20.57
C THR A 40 12.83 -1.73 20.01
N ILE A 41 12.64 -0.47 19.62
CA ILE A 41 11.39 -0.01 18.99
C ILE A 41 11.16 -0.78 17.68
N GLU A 42 12.19 -0.89 16.82
CA GLU A 42 12.10 -1.61 15.55
C GLU A 42 11.69 -3.07 15.74
N VAL A 43 12.32 -3.79 16.68
CA VAL A 43 11.95 -5.20 16.97
C VAL A 43 10.51 -5.32 17.49
N LEU A 44 10.03 -4.33 18.25
CA LEU A 44 8.68 -4.32 18.81
C LEU A 44 7.62 -3.97 17.76
N THR A 45 7.91 -3.05 16.86
CA THR A 45 6.95 -2.56 15.84
C THR A 45 6.94 -3.42 14.58
N LYS A 46 8.05 -4.09 14.25
CA LYS A 46 8.17 -4.98 13.08
C LYS A 46 7.05 -6.01 12.92
N PRO A 47 6.64 -6.79 13.93
CA PRO A 47 5.53 -7.72 13.77
C PRO A 47 4.21 -7.00 13.47
N ILE A 48 3.95 -5.88 14.13
CA ILE A 48 2.72 -5.09 13.95
C ILE A 48 2.66 -4.54 12.52
N VAL A 49 3.72 -3.86 12.07
CA VAL A 49 3.82 -3.30 10.71
C VAL A 49 3.68 -4.39 9.64
N TRP A 50 4.27 -5.56 9.87
CA TRP A 50 4.17 -6.72 8.97
C TRP A 50 2.74 -7.25 8.85
N HIS A 51 1.98 -7.27 9.95
CA HIS A 51 0.57 -7.65 9.91
C HIS A 51 -0.25 -6.62 9.14
N ILE A 52 -0.11 -5.33 9.46
CA ILE A 52 -0.85 -4.24 8.80
C ILE A 52 -0.59 -4.25 7.30
N SER A 53 0.68 -4.34 6.90
CA SER A 53 1.06 -4.29 5.49
C SER A 53 0.43 -5.41 4.70
N ARG A 54 0.46 -6.65 5.20
CA ARG A 54 -0.17 -7.79 4.50
C ARG A 54 -1.68 -7.65 4.43
N TYR A 55 -2.33 -7.20 5.49
CA TYR A 55 -3.78 -7.03 5.49
C TYR A 55 -4.23 -5.90 4.56
N ALA A 56 -3.58 -4.73 4.63
CA ALA A 56 -3.86 -3.61 3.74
C ALA A 56 -3.66 -4.05 2.28
N LEU A 57 -2.50 -4.60 1.94
CA LEU A 57 -2.16 -5.04 0.59
C LEU A 57 -3.11 -6.10 0.01
N LEU A 58 -3.45 -7.13 0.79
CA LEU A 58 -4.40 -8.16 0.35
C LEU A 58 -5.83 -7.62 0.29
N GLY A 59 -6.21 -6.76 1.22
CA GLY A 59 -7.52 -6.12 1.27
C GLY A 59 -7.74 -5.22 0.05
N THR A 60 -6.77 -4.36 -0.26
CA THR A 60 -6.79 -3.51 -1.46
C THR A 60 -6.89 -4.35 -2.73
N LEU A 61 -6.07 -5.39 -2.86
CA LEU A 61 -6.10 -6.27 -4.03
C LEU A 61 -7.48 -6.91 -4.20
N TRP A 62 -8.05 -7.43 -3.11
CA TRP A 62 -9.39 -8.01 -3.14
C TRP A 62 -10.47 -6.98 -3.48
N ASN A 63 -10.35 -5.75 -2.97
CA ASN A 63 -11.28 -4.65 -3.26
C ASN A 63 -11.27 -4.29 -4.75
N VAL A 64 -10.08 -4.06 -5.32
CA VAL A 64 -9.91 -3.74 -6.75
C VAL A 64 -10.47 -4.86 -7.64
N LEU A 65 -10.14 -6.12 -7.33
CA LEU A 65 -10.65 -7.27 -8.07
C LEU A 65 -12.17 -7.41 -7.92
N GLY A 66 -12.70 -7.26 -6.70
CA GLY A 66 -14.14 -7.37 -6.43
C GLY A 66 -14.94 -6.32 -7.19
N VAL A 67 -14.54 -5.04 -7.11
CA VAL A 67 -15.20 -3.94 -7.84
C VAL A 67 -15.04 -4.12 -9.35
N GLY A 68 -13.84 -4.43 -9.84
CA GLY A 68 -13.61 -4.55 -11.28
C GLY A 68 -14.33 -5.75 -11.91
N VAL A 69 -14.31 -6.91 -11.26
CA VAL A 69 -14.99 -8.13 -11.75
C VAL A 69 -16.51 -7.98 -11.63
N SER A 70 -17.02 -7.39 -10.54
CA SER A 70 -18.46 -7.17 -10.40
C SER A 70 -18.99 -6.20 -11.45
N LEU A 71 -18.29 -5.10 -11.71
CA LEU A 71 -18.66 -4.14 -12.76
C LEU A 71 -18.65 -4.80 -14.15
N HIS A 72 -17.61 -5.57 -14.46
CA HIS A 72 -17.55 -6.33 -15.71
C HIS A 72 -18.70 -7.35 -15.81
N GLY A 73 -19.02 -8.04 -14.71
CA GLY A 73 -20.16 -8.97 -14.64
C GLY A 73 -21.50 -8.29 -14.92
N VAL A 74 -21.71 -7.07 -14.41
CA VAL A 74 -22.92 -6.28 -14.72
C VAL A 74 -22.97 -5.91 -16.20
N CYS A 75 -21.86 -5.52 -16.81
CA CYS A 75 -21.79 -5.25 -18.25
C CYS A 75 -22.15 -6.49 -19.09
N LEU A 76 -21.72 -7.69 -18.66
CA LEU A 76 -22.08 -8.95 -19.33
C LEU A 76 -23.57 -9.30 -19.22
N LEU A 77 -24.23 -8.90 -18.13
CA LEU A 77 -25.66 -9.17 -17.92
C LEU A 77 -26.58 -8.21 -18.68
N ALA A 78 -26.08 -7.02 -19.05
CA ALA A 78 -26.85 -6.00 -19.76
C ALA A 78 -26.07 -5.39 -20.95
N PRO A 79 -25.68 -6.22 -21.95
CA PRO A 79 -24.84 -5.77 -23.06
C PRO A 79 -25.52 -4.74 -23.97
N SER A 80 -26.86 -4.73 -24.01
CA SER A 80 -27.66 -3.82 -24.84
C SER A 80 -27.75 -2.38 -24.28
N SER A 81 -27.41 -2.14 -23.01
CA SER A 81 -27.52 -0.83 -22.37
C SER A 81 -26.21 -0.26 -21.81
N LEU A 82 -25.23 -1.09 -21.46
CA LEU A 82 -23.96 -0.62 -20.85
C LEU A 82 -22.72 -0.71 -21.76
N GLY A 83 -22.81 -1.34 -22.93
CA GLY A 83 -21.68 -1.51 -23.86
C GLY A 83 -20.62 -2.51 -23.37
N ASP A 84 -19.73 -2.94 -24.29
CA ASP A 84 -18.64 -3.88 -23.99
C ASP A 84 -17.48 -3.16 -23.27
N ALA A 85 -17.62 -2.99 -21.96
CA ALA A 85 -16.52 -2.54 -21.11
C ALA A 85 -15.50 -3.69 -20.92
N SER A 86 -14.30 -3.51 -21.46
CA SER A 86 -13.19 -4.44 -21.24
C SER A 86 -12.91 -4.59 -19.75
N LEU A 87 -12.69 -5.82 -19.29
CA LEU A 87 -12.34 -6.16 -17.91
C LEU A 87 -11.19 -5.28 -17.37
N LEU A 88 -10.22 -4.93 -18.22
CA LEU A 88 -9.11 -4.06 -17.85
C LEU A 88 -9.55 -2.64 -17.48
N HIS A 89 -10.54 -2.08 -18.19
CA HIS A 89 -11.09 -0.76 -17.86
C HIS A 89 -11.87 -0.81 -16.54
N CYS A 90 -12.61 -1.90 -16.29
CA CYS A 90 -13.31 -2.10 -15.02
C CYS A 90 -12.33 -2.26 -13.84
N LEU A 91 -11.22 -2.98 -14.02
CA LEU A 91 -10.17 -3.13 -13.02
C LEU A 91 -9.42 -1.81 -12.77
N LEU A 92 -9.15 -1.03 -13.82
CA LEU A 92 -8.55 0.29 -13.69
C LEU A 92 -9.47 1.23 -12.88
N PHE A 93 -10.77 1.20 -13.16
CA PHE A 93 -11.76 1.92 -12.37
C PHE A 93 -11.83 1.43 -10.91
N GLY A 94 -11.79 0.11 -10.70
CA GLY A 94 -11.72 -0.48 -9.35
C GLY A 94 -10.50 -0.01 -8.57
N SER A 95 -9.33 0.13 -9.21
CA SER A 95 -8.11 0.64 -8.58
C SER A 95 -8.22 2.09 -8.14
N LEU A 96 -8.93 2.93 -8.92
CA LEU A 96 -9.19 4.32 -8.56
C LEU A 96 -10.15 4.44 -7.36
N ILE A 97 -11.19 3.62 -7.31
CA ILE A 97 -12.15 3.63 -6.19
C ILE A 97 -11.52 3.10 -4.91
N ALA A 98 -10.68 2.07 -5.00
CA ALA A 98 -10.03 1.48 -3.83
C ALA A 98 -9.12 2.44 -3.07
N ALA A 99 -8.65 3.53 -3.71
CA ALA A 99 -7.83 4.57 -3.08
C ALA A 99 -8.63 5.51 -2.17
N VAL A 100 -9.96 5.48 -2.25
CA VAL A 100 -10.83 6.35 -1.46
C VAL A 100 -11.04 5.75 -0.06
N ASP A 101 -10.34 6.28 0.94
CA ASP A 101 -10.43 5.83 2.33
C ASP A 101 -11.35 6.75 3.19
N PRO A 102 -12.64 6.40 3.37
CA PRO A 102 -13.55 7.18 4.23
C PRO A 102 -13.23 7.01 5.73
N VAL A 103 -12.48 5.98 6.09
CA VAL A 103 -12.23 5.55 7.47
C VAL A 103 -11.43 6.60 8.25
N LEU A 104 -10.41 7.20 7.62
CA LEU A 104 -9.57 8.21 8.27
C LEU A 104 -10.36 9.48 8.63
N SER A 105 -11.37 9.84 7.83
CA SER A 105 -12.16 11.06 8.02
C SER A 105 -13.12 10.97 9.22
N GLY A 106 -13.73 9.80 9.44
CA GLY A 106 -14.65 9.61 10.57
C GLY A 106 -13.96 9.31 11.91
N PHE A 107 -12.73 8.80 11.88
CA PHE A 107 -12.01 8.43 13.10
C PHE A 107 -11.28 9.60 13.77
N GLN A 108 -11.05 10.74 13.08
CA GLN A 108 -10.50 11.94 13.73
C GLN A 108 -11.47 12.58 14.73
N GLU A 109 -12.77 12.33 14.57
CA GLU A 109 -13.82 12.90 15.43
C GLU A 109 -14.19 12.00 16.62
N MET A 110 -13.79 10.72 16.58
CA MET A 110 -14.01 9.79 17.68
C MET A 110 -12.78 9.77 18.60
N HIS A 111 -12.95 9.98 19.91
CA HIS A 111 -11.87 9.83 20.91
C HIS A 111 -11.43 8.36 21.07
N VAL A 112 -10.82 7.78 20.04
CA VAL A 112 -10.29 6.41 20.06
C VAL A 112 -8.86 6.41 20.61
N SER A 113 -8.37 5.25 21.05
CA SER A 113 -7.01 5.15 21.59
C SER A 113 -5.96 5.54 20.55
N GLU A 114 -4.91 6.24 20.98
CA GLU A 114 -3.81 6.68 20.09
C GLU A 114 -3.19 5.53 19.31
N GLN A 115 -3.13 4.33 19.91
CA GLN A 115 -2.63 3.12 19.26
C GLN A 115 -3.49 2.69 18.06
N LEU A 116 -4.81 2.81 18.16
CA LEU A 116 -5.71 2.46 17.06
C LEU A 116 -5.65 3.50 15.94
N GLN A 117 -5.46 4.78 16.29
CA GLN A 117 -5.32 5.84 15.31
C GLN A 117 -4.05 5.67 14.46
N VAL A 118 -2.92 5.33 15.08
CA VAL A 118 -1.66 5.04 14.35
C VAL A 118 -1.82 3.82 13.44
N LEU A 119 -2.55 2.80 13.90
CA LEU A 119 -2.82 1.58 13.15
C LEU A 119 -3.63 1.86 11.86
N VAL A 120 -4.75 2.56 11.99
CA VAL A 120 -5.65 2.89 10.87
C VAL A 120 -4.96 3.86 9.91
N PHE A 121 -4.19 4.83 10.41
CA PHE A 121 -3.41 5.73 9.56
C PHE A 121 -2.37 4.97 8.73
N GLY A 122 -1.65 4.03 9.34
CA GLY A 122 -0.68 3.20 8.63
C GLY A 122 -1.31 2.33 7.55
N GLU A 123 -2.50 1.79 7.81
CA GLU A 123 -3.28 1.02 6.84
C GLU A 123 -3.69 1.88 5.63
N SER A 124 -4.30 3.05 5.86
CA SER A 124 -4.73 3.94 4.78
C SER A 124 -3.55 4.44 3.92
N LEU A 125 -2.40 4.76 4.53
CA LEU A 125 -1.20 5.12 3.77
C LEU A 125 -0.71 3.99 2.85
N LEU A 126 -0.75 2.75 3.35
CA LEU A 126 -0.34 1.57 2.58
C LEU A 126 -1.36 1.25 1.48
N ASN A 127 -2.65 1.45 1.73
CA ASN A 127 -3.70 1.30 0.74
C ASN A 127 -3.53 2.31 -0.42
N ASP A 128 -3.31 3.59 -0.13
CA ASP A 128 -3.06 4.62 -1.15
C ASP A 128 -1.82 4.28 -2.01
N ALA A 129 -0.72 3.88 -1.38
CA ALA A 129 0.47 3.43 -2.12
C ALA A 129 0.17 2.20 -3.01
N ALA A 130 -0.56 1.21 -2.49
CA ALA A 130 -0.88 -0.01 -3.21
C ALA A 130 -1.81 0.23 -4.41
N THR A 131 -2.80 1.11 -4.27
CA THR A 131 -3.75 1.45 -5.33
C THR A 131 -3.09 2.18 -6.50
N VAL A 132 -2.17 3.11 -6.23
CA VAL A 132 -1.37 3.76 -7.28
C VAL A 132 -0.54 2.73 -8.06
N VAL A 133 0.07 1.78 -7.35
CA VAL A 133 0.86 0.72 -7.97
C VAL A 133 -0.01 -0.22 -8.83
N LEU A 134 -1.18 -0.62 -8.31
CA LEU A 134 -2.15 -1.43 -9.07
C LEU A 134 -2.69 -0.68 -10.29
N TYR A 135 -2.98 0.61 -10.17
CA TYR A 135 -3.39 1.46 -11.28
C TYR A 135 -2.34 1.46 -12.39
N LYS A 136 -1.07 1.71 -12.04
CA LYS A 136 0.04 1.71 -13.01
C LYS A 136 0.28 0.34 -13.65
N LEU A 137 0.07 -0.72 -12.89
CA LEU A 137 0.15 -2.10 -13.40
C LEU A 137 -0.95 -2.36 -14.45
N VAL A 138 -2.21 -2.03 -14.15
CA VAL A 138 -3.32 -2.19 -15.09
C VAL A 138 -3.17 -1.26 -16.31
N GLU A 139 -2.73 -0.02 -16.11
CA GLU A 139 -2.42 0.93 -17.19
C GLU A 139 -1.35 0.37 -18.15
N SER A 140 -0.31 -0.28 -17.61
CA SER A 140 0.72 -0.93 -18.42
C SER A 140 0.17 -2.10 -19.23
N PHE A 141 -0.78 -2.85 -18.68
CA PHE A 141 -1.45 -3.95 -19.38
C PHE A 141 -2.35 -3.48 -20.52
N LEU A 142 -2.97 -2.30 -20.41
CA LEU A 142 -3.77 -1.71 -21.50
C LEU A 142 -2.94 -1.40 -22.76
N GLN A 143 -1.62 -1.23 -22.62
CA GLN A 143 -0.71 -0.96 -23.74
C GLN A 143 -0.24 -2.23 -24.45
N LEU A 144 -0.52 -3.41 -23.89
CA LEU A 144 -0.10 -4.70 -24.44
C LEU A 144 -1.19 -5.30 -25.35
N PRO A 145 -0.82 -5.93 -26.48
CA PRO A 145 -1.77 -6.36 -27.51
C PRO A 145 -2.65 -7.55 -27.10
N SER A 146 -2.20 -8.37 -26.15
CA SER A 146 -2.97 -9.51 -25.63
C SER A 146 -2.63 -9.73 -24.16
N VAL A 147 -3.56 -9.37 -23.27
CA VAL A 147 -3.43 -9.59 -21.84
C VAL A 147 -4.62 -10.39 -21.35
N THR A 148 -4.34 -11.51 -20.70
CA THR A 148 -5.37 -12.33 -20.06
C THR A 148 -5.65 -11.76 -18.66
N GLY A 149 -6.89 -11.85 -18.18
CA GLY A 149 -7.21 -11.46 -16.79
C GLY A 149 -6.35 -12.18 -15.73
N LEU A 150 -5.87 -13.39 -16.05
CA LEU A 150 -4.92 -14.15 -15.24
C LEU A 150 -3.54 -13.47 -15.13
N ASP A 151 -3.07 -12.83 -16.19
CA ASP A 151 -1.79 -12.12 -16.21
C ASP A 151 -1.84 -10.88 -15.30
N VAL A 152 -3.01 -10.22 -15.25
CA VAL A 152 -3.26 -9.10 -14.34
C VAL A 152 -3.30 -9.56 -12.90
N LEU A 153 -3.93 -10.71 -12.63
CA LEU A 153 -4.04 -11.29 -11.28
C LEU A 153 -2.66 -11.77 -10.78
N LEU A 154 -1.89 -12.44 -11.63
CA LEU A 154 -0.51 -12.86 -11.33
C LEU A 154 0.44 -11.66 -11.19
N GLY A 155 0.27 -10.63 -12.04
CA GLY A 155 1.01 -9.38 -11.95
C GLY A 155 0.74 -8.65 -10.63
N GLY A 156 -0.54 -8.48 -10.28
CA GLY A 156 -0.98 -7.90 -9.00
C GLY A 156 -0.42 -8.67 -7.81
N CYS A 157 -0.61 -9.99 -7.77
CA CYS A 157 -0.06 -10.84 -6.70
C CYS A 157 1.48 -10.76 -6.59
N ARG A 158 2.21 -10.62 -7.70
CA ARG A 158 3.67 -10.48 -7.68
C ARG A 158 4.10 -9.12 -7.14
N VAL A 159 3.48 -8.04 -7.60
CA VAL A 159 3.85 -6.68 -7.16
C VAL A 159 3.47 -6.45 -5.70
N VAL A 160 2.28 -6.89 -5.31
CA VAL A 160 1.77 -6.79 -3.94
C VAL A 160 2.49 -7.77 -3.00
N GLY A 161 2.86 -8.96 -3.49
CA GLY A 161 3.58 -9.99 -2.71
C GLY A 161 5.08 -9.70 -2.52
N LEU A 162 5.79 -9.22 -3.54
CA LEU A 162 7.21 -8.86 -3.41
C LEU A 162 7.44 -7.56 -2.64
N GLY A 163 6.49 -6.61 -2.67
CA GLY A 163 6.57 -5.38 -1.87
C GLY A 163 6.61 -5.65 -0.36
N GLY A 164 6.00 -6.74 0.10
CA GLY A 164 6.11 -7.21 1.49
C GLY A 164 7.27 -8.17 1.74
N LEU A 165 7.58 -9.08 0.82
CA LEU A 165 8.57 -10.15 1.07
C LEU A 165 10.04 -9.66 1.14
N PHE A 166 10.33 -8.46 0.65
CA PHE A 166 11.67 -7.86 0.64
C PHE A 166 11.82 -6.58 1.49
N ALA A 167 10.85 -6.30 2.38
CA ALA A 167 10.92 -5.21 3.35
C ALA A 167 11.31 -5.74 4.75
#